data_AF-A0A509LBR3-F1
#
_entry.id   AF-A0A509LBR3-F1
#
_cell.length_a   1.000
_cell.length_b   1.000
_cell.length_c   1.000
_cell.angle_alpha   90.00
_cell.angle_beta   90.00
_cell.angle_gamma   90.00
#
_symmetry.space_group_name_H-M   'P 1'
#
loop_
_entity.id
_entity.type
_entity.pdbx_description
1 polymer ?
#
loop_
_entity_poly.entity_id
_entity_poly.type
_entity_poly.pdbx_seq_one_letter_code
_entity_poly.pdbx_strand_id
1 'polypeptide(L)'
;MRLSIQRQLAMIVFFLLVIMPLCAFGTDGQIKINTAPFVINKSGSYVLTNNLVVMDPDANAISIEVNDVTLDLNGHTIQGPNIGSGSGSGIHAMNRYSIKVWNGRVWGFQSHGIELYSDSADPSYKGAGHIVEGVQTANNGMVGIAIVGGNLSNCTVNNNGKNGILAANSTLVNCTANNNLHDGIVAYNSTLANCTADNNSDGGIDAYDSALTNCNATGNPYGIGPFDCTLVNCTANRNNLRGIGSLRSTLKNCTANYNQQDGIFDYGESILANCTANLNGGIGIYAQSNATLVNCTANGNGVGIRVTGSNVIECTANGNSGDGIHAIVKCRIEGNTIRGNGSYGLYLEDTGNYAIRNVTGDNPSGNYVNPVGNYAPSAGDNGNYSF
;
A
#
# COMPACT_ATOMS: atom_id res chain seq x y z
N MET A 1 29.85 71.13 -10.81
CA MET A 1 28.80 70.50 -9.96
C MET A 1 27.82 69.62 -10.74
N ARG A 2 27.38 69.97 -11.96
CA ARG A 2 26.48 69.11 -12.78
C ARG A 2 27.09 67.80 -13.31
N LEU A 3 28.41 67.74 -13.56
CA LEU A 3 29.08 66.53 -14.07
C LEU A 3 29.28 65.40 -13.03
N SER A 4 29.26 65.68 -11.72
CA SER A 4 29.46 64.64 -10.68
C SER A 4 28.16 63.89 -10.36
N ILE A 5 27.01 64.55 -10.50
CA ILE A 5 25.68 63.95 -10.24
C ILE A 5 25.33 62.92 -11.32
N GLN A 6 25.69 63.15 -12.59
CA GLN A 6 25.43 62.18 -13.66
C GLN A 6 26.32 60.92 -13.57
N ARG A 7 27.55 61.01 -13.05
CA ARG A 7 28.40 59.84 -12.80
C ARG A 7 27.92 59.01 -11.60
N GLN A 8 27.38 59.66 -10.57
CA GLN A 8 26.81 58.97 -9.41
C GLN A 8 25.45 58.32 -9.72
N LEU A 9 24.57 58.95 -10.51
CA LEU A 9 23.33 58.32 -10.98
C LEU A 9 23.61 57.11 -11.91
N ALA A 10 24.60 57.22 -12.80
CA ALA A 10 24.97 56.10 -13.68
C ALA A 10 25.54 54.90 -12.90
N MET A 11 26.32 55.12 -11.83
CA MET A 11 26.81 54.04 -10.97
C MET A 11 25.71 53.38 -10.12
N ILE A 12 24.71 54.14 -9.67
CA ILE A 12 23.59 53.59 -8.87
C ILE A 12 22.63 52.77 -9.74
N VAL A 13 22.37 53.19 -10.98
CA VAL A 13 21.56 52.41 -11.94
C VAL A 13 22.29 51.13 -12.38
N PHE A 14 23.62 51.16 -12.49
CA PHE A 14 24.41 49.97 -12.83
C PHE A 14 24.49 48.96 -11.67
N PHE A 15 24.51 49.41 -10.41
CA PHE A 15 24.50 48.52 -9.24
C PHE A 15 23.13 47.89 -8.95
N LEU A 16 22.03 48.55 -9.31
CA LEU A 16 20.67 47.99 -9.18
C LEU A 16 20.34 46.89 -10.21
N LEU A 17 21.10 46.81 -11.32
CA LEU A 17 20.92 45.78 -12.35
C LEU A 17 21.72 44.50 -12.11
N VAL A 18 22.66 44.47 -11.15
CA VAL A 18 23.57 43.33 -10.92
C VAL A 18 23.13 42.40 -9.77
N ILE A 19 22.00 42.68 -9.11
CA ILE A 19 21.50 41.88 -7.97
C ILE A 19 20.10 41.30 -8.18
N MET A 20 19.55 41.36 -9.40
CA MET A 20 18.39 40.53 -9.72
C MET A 20 18.91 39.17 -10.20
N PRO A 21 18.60 38.06 -9.50
CA PRO A 21 18.63 36.76 -10.16
C PRO A 21 17.75 36.93 -11.39
N LEU A 22 18.26 36.55 -12.56
CA LEU A 22 17.54 36.58 -13.81
C LEU A 22 16.43 35.52 -13.76
N CYS A 23 15.39 35.76 -12.95
CA CYS A 23 14.15 35.00 -12.98
C CYS A 23 13.44 35.43 -14.26
N ALA A 24 13.76 34.76 -15.36
CA ALA A 24 13.03 34.91 -16.60
C ALA A 24 11.58 34.43 -16.34
N PHE A 25 10.69 35.38 -16.04
CA PHE A 25 9.27 35.09 -15.88
C PHE A 25 8.75 34.39 -17.15
N GLY A 26 8.13 33.22 -16.96
CA GLY A 26 7.34 32.56 -17.99
C GLY A 26 6.13 33.39 -18.38
N THR A 27 5.53 33.05 -19.52
CA THR A 27 4.36 33.74 -20.09
C THR A 27 3.16 33.85 -19.15
N ASP A 28 3.14 33.06 -18.06
CA ASP A 28 2.03 32.99 -17.09
C ASP A 28 2.44 33.23 -15.62
N GLY A 29 3.56 33.92 -15.36
CA GLY A 29 3.99 34.25 -13.98
C GLY A 29 4.73 33.13 -13.23
N GLN A 30 5.05 32.03 -13.93
CA GLN A 30 5.87 30.94 -13.42
C GLN A 30 7.37 31.29 -13.49
N ILE A 31 8.14 30.84 -12.50
CA ILE A 31 9.59 30.94 -12.42
C ILE A 31 10.20 29.72 -13.14
N LYS A 32 10.99 29.98 -14.18
CA LYS A 32 11.61 28.92 -14.98
C LYS A 32 12.79 28.29 -14.24
N ILE A 33 12.86 26.97 -14.28
CA ILE A 33 14.03 26.18 -13.88
C ILE A 33 14.59 25.51 -15.13
N ASN A 34 15.87 25.72 -15.40
CA ASN A 34 16.57 25.13 -16.55
C ASN A 34 17.93 24.50 -16.20
N THR A 35 18.32 24.56 -14.93
CA THR A 35 19.56 24.01 -14.38
C THR A 35 19.27 23.39 -13.02
N ALA A 36 20.00 22.33 -12.67
CA ALA A 36 20.04 21.74 -11.35
C ALA A 36 21.51 21.63 -10.88
N PRO A 37 21.79 21.63 -9.56
CA PRO A 37 20.85 21.81 -8.45
C PRO A 37 20.15 23.18 -8.43
N PHE A 38 18.92 23.24 -7.92
CA PHE A 38 18.14 24.47 -7.79
C PHE A 38 17.49 24.58 -6.41
N VAL A 39 17.52 25.77 -5.81
CA VAL A 39 16.90 26.02 -4.50
C VAL A 39 15.71 26.95 -4.67
N ILE A 40 14.52 26.47 -4.31
CA ILE A 40 13.29 27.26 -4.21
C ILE A 40 13.23 27.85 -2.80
N ASN A 41 13.56 29.15 -2.68
CA ASN A 41 13.54 29.89 -1.41
C ASN A 41 12.48 31.00 -1.37
N LYS A 42 11.61 31.07 -2.37
CA LYS A 42 10.45 31.95 -2.42
C LYS A 42 9.22 31.15 -2.82
N SER A 43 8.10 31.35 -2.14
CA SER A 43 6.82 30.75 -2.52
C SER A 43 6.44 31.18 -3.95
N GLY A 44 5.70 30.32 -4.65
CA GLY A 44 5.26 30.63 -6.01
C GLY A 44 5.14 29.42 -6.92
N SER A 45 4.98 29.69 -8.21
CA SER A 45 4.87 28.67 -9.25
C SER A 45 6.16 28.56 -10.04
N TYR A 46 6.59 27.33 -10.24
CA TYR A 46 7.84 26.95 -10.89
C TYR A 46 7.55 25.95 -12.00
N VAL A 47 8.32 26.04 -13.09
CA VAL A 47 8.15 25.17 -14.25
C VAL A 47 9.50 24.77 -14.82
N LEU A 48 9.66 23.49 -15.13
CA LEU A 48 10.82 23.02 -15.87
C LEU A 48 10.70 23.41 -17.36
N THR A 49 11.83 23.79 -17.94
CA THR A 49 11.89 24.16 -19.37
C THR A 49 12.76 23.21 -20.21
N ASN A 50 13.40 22.25 -19.57
CA ASN A 50 14.20 21.18 -20.15
C ASN A 50 14.35 20.03 -19.13
N ASN A 51 14.90 18.91 -19.60
CA ASN A 51 15.36 17.87 -18.68
C ASN A 51 16.54 18.39 -17.85
N LEU A 52 16.59 17.99 -16.58
CA LEU A 52 17.68 18.32 -15.67
C LEU A 52 18.53 17.07 -15.41
N VAL A 53 19.85 17.27 -15.25
CA VAL A 53 20.79 16.20 -14.91
C VAL A 53 21.64 16.64 -13.73
N VAL A 54 21.73 15.79 -12.72
CA VAL A 54 22.56 15.98 -11.52
C VAL A 54 23.51 14.79 -11.40
N MET A 55 24.81 15.07 -11.48
CA MET A 55 25.87 14.04 -11.45
C MET A 55 26.54 13.91 -10.08
N ASP A 56 26.30 14.85 -9.17
CA ASP A 56 26.75 14.76 -7.78
C ASP A 56 25.79 13.84 -6.99
N PRO A 57 26.26 12.70 -6.45
CA PRO A 57 25.41 11.75 -5.73
C PRO A 57 24.87 12.27 -4.40
N ASP A 58 25.43 13.35 -3.86
CA ASP A 58 25.00 13.97 -2.59
C ASP A 58 24.14 15.22 -2.79
N ALA A 59 23.97 15.68 -4.03
CA ALA A 59 23.17 16.86 -4.32
C ALA A 59 21.70 16.52 -4.57
N ASN A 60 20.81 17.23 -3.89
CA ASN A 60 19.41 17.28 -4.30
C ASN A 60 19.29 18.02 -5.64
N ALA A 61 18.42 17.56 -6.56
CA ALA A 61 18.22 18.31 -7.80
C ALA A 61 17.39 19.57 -7.59
N ILE A 62 16.30 19.47 -6.81
CA ILE A 62 15.51 20.62 -6.39
C ILE A 62 15.28 20.55 -4.87
N SER A 63 15.80 21.54 -4.15
CA SER A 63 15.52 21.74 -2.73
C SER A 63 14.45 22.81 -2.56
N ILE A 64 13.36 22.49 -1.87
CA ILE A 64 12.25 23.40 -1.62
C ILE A 64 12.28 23.85 -0.15
N GLU A 65 12.77 25.07 0.05
CA GLU A 65 13.07 25.61 1.38
C GLU A 65 11.97 26.51 1.94
N VAL A 66 10.81 26.55 1.27
CA VAL A 66 9.68 27.43 1.60
C VAL A 66 8.35 26.72 1.32
N ASN A 67 7.28 27.17 1.97
CA ASN A 67 5.91 26.68 1.76
C ASN A 67 5.28 27.27 0.50
N ASP A 68 4.11 26.76 0.13
CA ASP A 68 3.25 27.31 -0.94
C ASP A 68 3.98 27.34 -2.28
N VAL A 69 4.45 26.17 -2.70
CA VAL A 69 5.21 25.98 -3.93
C VAL A 69 4.46 25.03 -4.85
N THR A 70 4.35 25.44 -6.11
CA THR A 70 3.87 24.57 -7.18
C THR A 70 5.02 24.37 -8.15
N LEU A 71 5.39 23.11 -8.42
CA LEU A 71 6.44 22.70 -9.33
C LEU A 71 5.85 21.81 -10.43
N ASP A 72 5.67 22.41 -11.61
CA ASP A 72 5.33 21.68 -12.83
C ASP A 72 6.60 21.13 -13.46
N LEU A 73 6.70 19.80 -13.56
CA LEU A 73 7.81 19.17 -14.26
C LEU A 73 7.66 19.27 -15.79
N ASN A 74 6.50 19.71 -16.30
CA ASN A 74 6.22 20.04 -17.69
C ASN A 74 6.59 18.92 -18.69
N GLY A 75 6.35 17.66 -18.29
CA GLY A 75 6.70 16.46 -19.03
C GLY A 75 8.20 16.13 -19.05
N HIS A 76 9.05 16.93 -18.40
CA HIS A 76 10.49 16.74 -18.37
C HIS A 76 10.93 15.72 -17.32
N THR A 77 12.15 15.23 -17.50
CA THR A 77 12.84 14.32 -16.57
C THR A 77 13.86 15.09 -15.74
N ILE A 78 13.86 14.86 -14.43
CA ILE A 78 14.98 15.13 -13.53
C ILE A 78 15.75 13.83 -13.34
N GLN A 79 17.02 13.81 -13.77
CA GLN A 79 17.87 12.61 -13.75
C GLN A 79 19.04 12.78 -12.78
N GLY A 80 19.22 11.79 -11.90
CA GLY A 80 20.36 11.65 -11.00
C GLY A 80 21.47 10.77 -11.59
N PRO A 81 22.52 10.46 -10.79
CA PRO A 81 23.74 9.80 -11.27
C PRO A 81 23.59 8.33 -11.67
N ASN A 82 22.48 7.65 -11.33
CA ASN A 82 22.20 6.22 -11.56
C ASN A 82 23.14 5.20 -10.89
N ILE A 83 24.35 5.59 -10.46
CA ILE A 83 25.35 4.69 -9.89
C ILE A 83 25.98 5.26 -8.62
N GLY A 84 26.28 4.38 -7.67
CA GLY A 84 27.06 4.69 -6.47
C GLY A 84 26.22 4.71 -5.20
N SER A 85 26.74 5.39 -4.19
CA SER A 85 26.08 5.70 -2.92
C SER A 85 26.05 7.21 -2.78
N GLY A 86 25.01 7.75 -2.14
CA GLY A 86 24.92 9.18 -1.90
C GLY A 86 23.63 9.56 -1.20
N SER A 87 23.53 10.82 -0.82
CA SER A 87 22.44 11.38 -0.03
C SER A 87 21.45 12.24 -0.84
N GLY A 88 21.74 12.48 -2.12
CA GLY A 88 20.94 13.36 -2.97
C GLY A 88 19.59 12.75 -3.38
N SER A 89 18.52 13.51 -3.17
CA SER A 89 17.15 13.24 -3.59
C SER A 89 16.79 14.03 -4.86
N GLY A 90 15.85 13.54 -5.67
CA GLY A 90 15.41 14.27 -6.86
C GLY A 90 14.70 15.57 -6.52
N ILE A 91 13.65 15.48 -5.70
CA ILE A 91 12.95 16.66 -5.16
C ILE A 91 12.86 16.48 -3.66
N HIS A 92 13.36 17.46 -2.91
CA HIS A 92 13.47 17.40 -1.46
C HIS A 92 12.79 18.60 -0.80
N ALA A 93 11.87 18.33 0.11
CA ALA A 93 11.19 19.31 0.94
C ALA A 93 10.94 18.70 2.34
N MET A 94 11.66 19.19 3.33
CA MET A 94 11.52 18.77 4.73
C MET A 94 10.73 19.79 5.53
N ASN A 95 9.73 19.35 6.31
CA ASN A 95 8.96 20.20 7.20
C ASN A 95 8.38 21.42 6.46
N ARG A 96 7.67 21.15 5.36
CA ARG A 96 7.04 22.17 4.50
C ARG A 96 5.53 21.93 4.40
N TYR A 97 4.82 22.92 3.88
CA TYR A 97 3.38 22.86 3.62
C TYR A 97 3.07 23.28 2.18
N SER A 98 1.97 22.75 1.63
CA SER A 98 1.37 23.20 0.38
C SER A 98 2.36 23.12 -0.79
N ILE A 99 2.93 21.93 -0.96
CA ILE A 99 3.89 21.63 -2.03
C ILE A 99 3.20 20.76 -3.07
N LYS A 100 3.05 21.29 -4.29
CA LYS A 100 2.53 20.54 -5.44
C LYS A 100 3.68 20.18 -6.38
N VAL A 101 3.81 18.91 -6.74
CA VAL A 101 4.72 18.43 -7.78
C VAL A 101 3.91 17.62 -8.79
N TRP A 102 4.01 17.93 -10.09
CA TRP A 102 3.22 17.20 -11.08
C TRP A 102 3.88 17.08 -12.45
N ASN A 103 3.35 16.15 -13.25
CA ASN A 103 3.57 16.07 -14.70
C ASN A 103 5.04 15.91 -15.12
N GLY A 104 5.67 14.78 -14.76
CA GLY A 104 7.03 14.51 -15.23
C GLY A 104 7.64 13.28 -14.59
N ARG A 105 8.98 13.19 -14.66
CA ARG A 105 9.73 12.01 -14.21
C ARG A 105 10.88 12.38 -13.30
N VAL A 106 11.10 11.62 -12.24
CA VAL A 106 12.26 11.76 -11.34
C VAL A 106 12.98 10.42 -11.23
N TRP A 107 14.25 10.38 -11.62
CA TRP A 107 14.92 9.13 -11.94
C TRP A 107 16.36 9.09 -11.45
N GLY A 108 16.80 7.97 -10.89
CA GLY A 108 18.25 7.69 -10.77
C GLY A 108 18.98 8.37 -9.61
N PHE A 109 18.26 8.83 -8.58
CA PHE A 109 18.86 9.47 -7.40
C PHE A 109 19.33 8.44 -6.38
N GLN A 110 20.38 8.74 -5.61
CA GLN A 110 20.91 7.77 -4.64
C GLN A 110 20.05 7.65 -3.37
N SER A 111 19.34 8.72 -3.02
CA SER A 111 18.35 8.75 -1.95
C SER A 111 16.94 8.57 -2.52
N HIS A 112 16.03 9.51 -2.24
CA HIS A 112 14.63 9.46 -2.63
C HIS A 112 14.38 10.05 -4.03
N GLY A 113 13.36 9.56 -4.73
CA GLY A 113 12.88 10.25 -5.94
C GLY A 113 12.26 11.59 -5.55
N ILE A 114 11.14 11.53 -4.83
CA ILE A 114 10.47 12.69 -4.25
C ILE A 114 10.33 12.48 -2.74
N GLU A 115 10.75 13.47 -1.97
CA GLU A 115 10.69 13.49 -0.51
C GLU A 115 9.98 14.76 -0.05
N LEU A 116 8.68 14.65 0.21
CA LEU A 116 7.84 15.69 0.80
C LEU A 116 7.48 15.26 2.22
N TYR A 117 8.49 15.29 3.09
CA TYR A 117 8.45 14.62 4.38
C TYR A 117 8.39 15.63 5.53
N SER A 118 7.82 15.21 6.65
CA SER A 118 7.79 15.99 7.88
C SER A 118 8.14 15.11 9.06
N ASP A 119 8.80 15.69 10.07
CA ASP A 119 9.05 14.97 11.32
C ASP A 119 7.71 14.69 12.02
N SER A 120 7.38 13.41 12.15
CA SER A 120 6.17 12.90 12.79
C SER A 120 5.98 13.37 14.24
N ALA A 121 7.05 13.84 14.91
CA ALA A 121 7.00 14.34 16.28
C ALA A 121 6.42 15.76 16.41
N ASP A 122 6.43 16.56 15.33
CA ASP A 122 5.90 17.92 15.39
C ASP A 122 4.46 17.95 14.83
N PRO A 123 3.45 18.16 15.69
CA PRO A 123 2.04 18.13 15.30
C PRO A 123 1.66 19.27 14.36
N SER A 124 2.50 20.31 14.21
CA SER A 124 2.22 21.40 13.28
C SER A 124 2.17 20.89 11.83
N TYR A 125 2.98 19.89 11.47
CA TYR A 125 3.09 19.38 10.10
C TYR A 125 2.08 18.26 9.75
N LYS A 126 1.14 17.95 10.64
CA LYS A 126 0.02 17.05 10.32
C LYS A 126 -0.92 17.75 9.35
N GLY A 127 -1.09 17.18 8.15
CA GLY A 127 -1.96 17.76 7.11
C GLY A 127 -1.27 18.82 6.26
N ALA A 128 -0.01 18.59 5.90
CA ALA A 128 0.82 19.49 5.11
C ALA A 128 0.19 19.96 3.78
N GLY A 129 -0.84 19.29 3.26
CA GLY A 129 -1.57 19.70 2.07
C GLY A 129 -0.74 19.50 0.79
N HIS A 130 0.25 18.61 0.83
CA HIS A 130 1.07 18.30 -0.33
C HIS A 130 0.25 17.60 -1.42
N ILE A 131 0.65 17.76 -2.68
CA ILE A 131 0.03 17.11 -3.83
C ILE A 131 1.13 16.58 -4.75
N VAL A 132 1.09 15.29 -5.06
CA VAL A 132 1.92 14.68 -6.11
C VAL A 132 1.00 14.04 -7.14
N GLU A 133 1.09 14.51 -8.39
CA GLU A 133 0.08 14.17 -9.41
C GLU A 133 0.73 13.83 -10.76
N GLY A 134 0.42 12.65 -11.30
CA GLY A 134 0.86 12.28 -12.65
C GLY A 134 2.38 12.22 -12.80
N VAL A 135 3.09 11.85 -11.74
CA VAL A 135 4.56 11.73 -11.73
C VAL A 135 4.98 10.27 -11.83
N GLN A 136 6.08 10.03 -12.54
CA GLN A 136 6.78 8.74 -12.49
C GLN A 136 8.09 8.87 -11.71
N THR A 137 8.33 8.01 -10.73
CA THR A 137 9.62 7.95 -10.03
C THR A 137 10.24 6.58 -10.15
N ALA A 138 11.53 6.52 -10.50
CA ALA A 138 12.17 5.23 -10.72
C ALA A 138 13.68 5.17 -10.56
N ASN A 139 14.18 3.96 -10.28
CA ASN A 139 15.62 3.68 -10.14
C ASN A 139 16.30 4.59 -9.12
N ASN A 140 15.58 5.00 -8.08
CA ASN A 140 16.15 5.74 -6.96
C ASN A 140 16.66 4.74 -5.90
N GLY A 141 17.75 5.04 -5.22
CA GLY A 141 18.39 4.12 -4.27
C GLY A 141 17.59 3.87 -2.99
N MET A 142 16.68 4.77 -2.63
CA MET A 142 15.78 4.62 -1.49
C MET A 142 14.31 4.55 -1.92
N VAL A 143 13.44 5.40 -1.36
CA VAL A 143 12.00 5.37 -1.64
C VAL A 143 11.69 6.19 -2.88
N GLY A 144 10.81 5.69 -3.75
CA GLY A 144 10.41 6.41 -4.95
C GLY A 144 9.65 7.71 -4.63
N ILE A 145 8.63 7.64 -3.77
CA ILE A 145 7.92 8.81 -3.23
C ILE A 145 7.72 8.62 -1.72
N ALA A 146 8.31 9.50 -0.92
CA ALA A 146 8.06 9.62 0.51
C ALA A 146 7.22 10.88 0.78
N ILE A 147 6.06 10.73 1.41
CA ILE A 147 5.14 11.84 1.66
C ILE A 147 4.46 11.73 3.03
N VAL A 148 4.37 12.86 3.73
CA VAL A 148 3.57 12.99 4.96
C VAL A 148 2.55 14.11 4.77
N GLY A 149 1.27 13.82 5.00
CA GLY A 149 0.23 14.85 4.95
C GLY A 149 -0.09 15.34 3.54
N GLY A 150 -0.38 14.46 2.58
CA GLY A 150 -0.69 14.88 1.21
C GLY A 150 -1.54 13.93 0.39
N ASN A 151 -1.79 14.33 -0.86
CA ASN A 151 -2.54 13.57 -1.84
C ASN A 151 -1.62 13.11 -2.97
N LEU A 152 -1.57 11.81 -3.21
CA LEU A 152 -0.90 11.20 -4.35
C LEU A 152 -1.96 10.72 -5.33
N SER A 153 -1.81 11.10 -6.60
CA SER A 153 -2.75 10.65 -7.63
C SER A 153 -2.09 10.35 -8.96
N ASN A 154 -2.49 9.24 -9.57
CA ASN A 154 -2.04 8.82 -10.91
C ASN A 154 -0.51 8.72 -11.04
N CYS A 155 0.16 8.34 -9.94
CA CYS A 155 1.63 8.19 -9.91
C CYS A 155 2.05 6.76 -10.23
N THR A 156 3.18 6.60 -10.92
CA THR A 156 3.82 5.29 -11.16
C THR A 156 5.20 5.27 -10.53
N VAL A 157 5.48 4.30 -9.68
CA VAL A 157 6.68 4.28 -8.85
C VAL A 157 7.38 2.94 -8.97
N ASN A 158 8.52 2.90 -9.68
CA ASN A 158 9.08 1.64 -10.15
C ASN A 158 10.59 1.47 -9.95
N ASN A 159 11.04 0.25 -9.68
CA ASN A 159 12.46 -0.10 -9.58
C ASN A 159 13.25 0.72 -8.56
N ASN A 160 12.65 1.11 -7.44
CA ASN A 160 13.37 1.84 -6.39
C ASN A 160 14.03 0.85 -5.40
N GLY A 161 15.15 1.27 -4.81
CA GLY A 161 15.99 0.43 -3.95
C GLY A 161 15.40 0.10 -2.59
N LYS A 162 14.31 0.77 -2.20
CA LYS A 162 13.48 0.44 -1.04
C LYS A 162 12.00 0.43 -1.44
N ASN A 163 11.13 0.99 -0.60
CA ASN A 163 9.69 1.04 -0.85
C ASN A 163 9.40 1.85 -2.12
N GLY A 164 8.33 1.50 -2.84
CA GLY A 164 7.84 2.37 -3.90
C GLY A 164 7.31 3.67 -3.30
N ILE A 165 6.22 3.57 -2.55
CA ILE A 165 5.57 4.70 -1.89
C ILE A 165 5.63 4.50 -0.37
N LEU A 166 6.11 5.51 0.34
CA LEU A 166 5.98 5.61 1.80
C LEU A 166 5.07 6.80 2.11
N ALA A 167 3.89 6.52 2.62
CA ALA A 167 2.86 7.52 2.86
C ALA A 167 2.38 7.50 4.31
N ALA A 168 2.31 8.67 4.94
CA ALA A 168 1.69 8.83 6.24
C ALA A 168 0.68 9.98 6.23
N ASN A 169 -0.45 9.83 6.91
CA ASN A 169 -1.51 10.85 6.97
C ASN A 169 -1.94 11.35 5.58
N SER A 170 -2.05 10.44 4.61
CA SER A 170 -2.13 10.79 3.19
C SER A 170 -3.28 10.08 2.47
N THR A 171 -3.66 10.59 1.31
CA THR A 171 -4.62 9.94 0.40
C THR A 171 -3.91 9.52 -0.89
N LEU A 172 -4.01 8.26 -1.28
CA LEU A 172 -3.44 7.72 -2.51
C LEU A 172 -4.58 7.27 -3.43
N VAL A 173 -4.58 7.72 -4.68
CA VAL A 173 -5.61 7.39 -5.66
C VAL A 173 -4.98 7.01 -6.99
N ASN A 174 -5.32 5.83 -7.52
CA ASN A 174 -4.80 5.34 -8.80
C ASN A 174 -3.26 5.33 -8.88
N CYS A 175 -2.59 5.01 -7.76
CA CYS A 175 -1.14 4.91 -7.70
C CYS A 175 -0.69 3.47 -7.96
N THR A 176 0.36 3.32 -8.75
CA THR A 176 0.98 2.02 -9.04
C THR A 176 2.41 2.00 -8.51
N ALA A 177 2.75 1.00 -7.70
CA ALA A 177 4.10 0.75 -7.22
C ALA A 177 4.57 -0.64 -7.65
N ASN A 178 5.61 -0.71 -8.48
CA ASN A 178 6.01 -1.98 -9.09
C ASN A 178 7.52 -2.22 -9.15
N ASN A 179 7.92 -3.48 -8.99
CA ASN A 179 9.33 -3.89 -9.08
C ASN A 179 10.27 -3.15 -8.12
N ASN A 180 9.75 -2.69 -6.97
CA ASN A 180 10.59 -2.07 -5.95
C ASN A 180 11.31 -3.16 -5.12
N LEU A 181 12.49 -2.83 -4.59
CA LEU A 181 13.32 -3.79 -3.86
C LEU A 181 12.89 -4.00 -2.40
N HIS A 182 11.81 -3.36 -1.97
CA HIS A 182 11.10 -3.62 -0.72
C HIS A 182 9.60 -3.64 -0.99
N ASP A 183 8.78 -2.99 -0.16
CA ASP A 183 7.33 -2.98 -0.33
C ASP A 183 6.90 -2.10 -1.51
N GLY A 184 5.78 -2.41 -2.14
CA GLY A 184 5.17 -1.52 -3.11
C GLY A 184 4.71 -0.22 -2.44
N ILE A 185 3.79 -0.34 -1.49
CA ILE A 185 3.18 0.78 -0.79
C ILE A 185 3.20 0.51 0.72
N VAL A 186 3.77 1.42 1.48
CA VAL A 186 3.65 1.45 2.95
C VAL A 186 2.81 2.66 3.34
N ALA A 187 1.73 2.42 4.07
CA ALA A 187 0.71 3.41 4.40
C ALA A 187 0.42 3.46 5.90
N TYR A 188 0.60 4.62 6.52
CA TYR A 188 0.25 4.87 7.92
C TYR A 188 -0.86 5.91 8.02
N ASN A 189 -1.93 5.61 8.76
CA ASN A 189 -3.06 6.52 8.96
C ASN A 189 -3.54 7.16 7.65
N SER A 190 -3.76 6.36 6.61
CA SER A 190 -3.93 6.82 5.23
C SER A 190 -5.16 6.21 4.57
N THR A 191 -5.60 6.81 3.46
CA THR A 191 -6.68 6.28 2.62
C THR A 191 -6.14 5.94 1.23
N LEU A 192 -6.35 4.71 0.79
CA LEU A 192 -5.92 4.22 -0.52
C LEU A 192 -7.14 3.83 -1.35
N ALA A 193 -7.19 4.29 -2.60
CA ALA A 193 -8.24 3.94 -3.54
C ALA A 193 -7.63 3.56 -4.90
N ASN A 194 -8.02 2.38 -5.42
CA ASN A 194 -7.57 1.87 -6.72
C ASN A 194 -6.03 1.82 -6.86
N CYS A 195 -5.32 1.58 -5.76
CA CYS A 195 -3.86 1.48 -5.80
C CYS A 195 -3.44 0.06 -6.16
N THR A 196 -2.35 -0.05 -6.92
CA THR A 196 -1.78 -1.33 -7.34
C THR A 196 -0.34 -1.48 -6.85
N ALA A 197 -0.03 -2.62 -6.24
CA ALA A 197 1.33 -3.02 -5.92
C ALA A 197 1.68 -4.31 -6.64
N ASP A 198 2.66 -4.27 -7.56
CA ASP A 198 2.94 -5.35 -8.49
C ASP A 198 4.42 -5.76 -8.51
N ASN A 199 4.70 -7.05 -8.28
CA ASN A 199 6.05 -7.63 -8.38
C ASN A 199 7.12 -6.91 -7.55
N ASN A 200 6.77 -6.44 -6.35
CA ASN A 200 7.75 -5.89 -5.40
C ASN A 200 8.44 -7.03 -4.63
N SER A 201 9.60 -6.74 -4.05
CA SER A 201 10.48 -7.77 -3.48
C SER A 201 10.12 -8.17 -2.04
N ASP A 202 9.10 -7.54 -1.43
CA ASP A 202 8.54 -7.94 -0.13
C ASP A 202 6.99 -7.84 -0.09
N GLY A 203 6.40 -6.90 0.65
CA GLY A 203 4.96 -6.66 0.67
C GLY A 203 4.46 -5.91 -0.56
N GLY A 204 3.25 -6.22 -1.02
CA GLY A 204 2.57 -5.38 -2.00
C GLY A 204 2.13 -4.08 -1.36
N ILE A 205 1.16 -4.19 -0.44
CA ILE A 205 0.63 -3.06 0.32
C ILE A 205 0.69 -3.40 1.81
N ASP A 206 1.52 -2.69 2.56
CA ASP A 206 1.58 -2.78 4.02
C ASP A 206 0.92 -1.53 4.63
N ALA A 207 -0.11 -1.73 5.44
CA ALA A 207 -1.00 -0.66 5.87
C ALA A 207 -1.33 -0.73 7.36
N TYR A 208 -1.25 0.41 8.02
CA TYR A 208 -1.48 0.60 9.45
C TYR A 208 -2.50 1.71 9.66
N ASP A 209 -3.52 1.46 10.47
CA ASP A 209 -4.57 2.43 10.81
C ASP A 209 -5.24 3.08 9.57
N SER A 210 -5.43 2.31 8.51
CA SER A 210 -5.73 2.82 7.17
C SER A 210 -7.02 2.25 6.56
N ALA A 211 -7.54 2.95 5.56
CA ALA A 211 -8.70 2.51 4.78
C ALA A 211 -8.30 2.24 3.33
N LEU A 212 -8.54 1.03 2.84
CA LEU A 212 -8.18 0.59 1.50
C LEU A 212 -9.45 0.20 0.73
N THR A 213 -9.62 0.75 -0.47
CA THR A 213 -10.74 0.42 -1.35
C THR A 213 -10.24 0.09 -2.76
N ASN A 214 -10.69 -1.06 -3.30
CA ASN A 214 -10.32 -1.53 -4.63
C ASN A 214 -8.79 -1.61 -4.86
N CYS A 215 -8.01 -1.88 -3.81
CA CYS A 215 -6.57 -2.00 -3.92
C CYS A 215 -6.18 -3.41 -4.39
N ASN A 216 -5.15 -3.50 -5.23
CA ASN A 216 -4.66 -4.76 -5.78
C ASN A 216 -3.19 -4.99 -5.43
N ALA A 217 -2.85 -6.18 -4.93
CA ALA A 217 -1.48 -6.64 -4.74
C ALA A 217 -1.24 -7.93 -5.52
N THR A 218 -0.28 -7.94 -6.44
CA THR A 218 -0.01 -9.08 -7.32
C THR A 218 1.47 -9.37 -7.46
N GLY A 219 1.86 -10.64 -7.47
CA GLY A 219 3.25 -11.06 -7.74
C GLY A 219 4.28 -10.67 -6.67
N ASN A 220 3.84 -10.19 -5.51
CA ASN A 220 4.72 -9.86 -4.39
C ASN A 220 4.94 -11.12 -3.53
N PRO A 221 5.98 -11.21 -2.69
CA PRO A 221 6.02 -12.18 -1.60
C PRO A 221 4.76 -12.17 -0.73
N TYR A 222 4.41 -11.03 -0.12
CA TYR A 222 3.16 -10.87 0.62
C TYR A 222 2.23 -9.91 -0.11
N GLY A 223 0.93 -10.21 -0.22
CA GLY A 223 0.00 -9.34 -0.94
C GLY A 223 -0.35 -8.05 -0.18
N ILE A 224 -1.36 -8.10 0.69
CA ILE A 224 -1.83 -6.95 1.48
C ILE A 224 -1.71 -7.27 2.97
N GLY A 225 -0.98 -6.46 3.73
CA GLY A 225 -0.82 -6.57 5.18
C GLY A 225 -1.58 -5.47 5.93
N PRO A 226 -2.87 -5.64 6.24
CA PRO A 226 -3.61 -4.67 7.05
C PRO A 226 -3.47 -4.90 8.56
N PHE A 227 -3.05 -3.86 9.27
CA PHE A 227 -3.05 -3.78 10.74
C PHE A 227 -3.97 -2.62 11.15
N ASP A 228 -5.02 -2.88 11.93
CA ASP A 228 -6.01 -1.86 12.29
C ASP A 228 -6.68 -1.17 11.10
N CYS A 229 -6.93 -1.91 10.03
CA CYS A 229 -7.42 -1.33 8.78
C CYS A 229 -8.84 -1.76 8.45
N THR A 230 -9.46 -1.00 7.53
CA THR A 230 -10.66 -1.43 6.80
C THR A 230 -10.33 -1.63 5.33
N LEU A 231 -10.58 -2.83 4.82
CA LEU A 231 -10.43 -3.19 3.40
C LEU A 231 -11.80 -3.44 2.77
N VAL A 232 -12.03 -2.83 1.61
CA VAL A 232 -13.24 -3.03 0.82
C VAL A 232 -12.87 -3.34 -0.64
N ASN A 233 -13.32 -4.49 -1.13
CA ASN A 233 -13.07 -4.94 -2.51
C ASN A 233 -11.57 -5.04 -2.88
N CYS A 234 -10.70 -5.31 -1.89
CA CYS A 234 -9.27 -5.43 -2.14
C CYS A 234 -8.92 -6.84 -2.62
N THR A 235 -7.93 -6.93 -3.49
CA THR A 235 -7.51 -8.19 -4.13
C THR A 235 -6.03 -8.46 -3.88
N ALA A 236 -5.70 -9.64 -3.38
CA ALA A 236 -4.34 -10.17 -3.30
C ALA A 236 -4.25 -11.43 -4.18
N ASN A 237 -3.52 -11.37 -5.28
CA ASN A 237 -3.55 -12.41 -6.29
C ASN A 237 -2.14 -12.86 -6.69
N ARG A 238 -1.92 -14.17 -6.82
CA ARG A 238 -0.63 -14.72 -7.32
C ARG A 238 0.59 -14.20 -6.57
N ASN A 239 0.49 -14.05 -5.24
CA ASN A 239 1.63 -13.71 -4.41
C ASN A 239 2.43 -14.97 -4.07
N ASN A 240 3.75 -14.82 -3.91
CA ASN A 240 4.67 -15.94 -3.74
C ASN A 240 4.59 -16.57 -2.34
N LEU A 241 3.93 -15.89 -1.39
CA LEU A 241 3.61 -16.41 -0.06
C LEU A 241 2.11 -16.20 0.20
N ARG A 242 1.75 -15.35 1.16
CA ARG A 242 0.36 -15.14 1.60
C ARG A 242 -0.32 -14.04 0.80
N GLY A 243 -1.63 -14.18 0.60
CA GLY A 243 -2.46 -13.15 -0.04
C GLY A 243 -2.70 -11.94 0.87
N ILE A 244 -3.57 -12.08 1.87
CA ILE A 244 -3.91 -11.01 2.81
C ILE A 244 -3.52 -11.44 4.23
N GLY A 245 -2.68 -10.66 4.91
CA GLY A 245 -2.24 -10.90 6.29
C GLY A 245 -2.83 -9.87 7.26
N SER A 246 -3.99 -10.15 7.86
CA SER A 246 -4.73 -9.17 8.67
C SER A 246 -4.50 -9.30 10.17
N LEU A 247 -4.54 -8.17 10.89
CA LEU A 247 -4.67 -8.13 12.34
C LEU A 247 -5.64 -7.01 12.74
N ARG A 248 -6.58 -7.29 13.63
CA ARG A 248 -7.55 -6.30 14.16
C ARG A 248 -8.22 -5.47 13.07
N SER A 249 -8.55 -6.12 11.95
CA SER A 249 -8.99 -5.44 10.73
C SER A 249 -10.38 -5.87 10.28
N THR A 250 -11.05 -5.04 9.49
CA THR A 250 -12.31 -5.39 8.83
C THR A 250 -12.09 -5.59 7.34
N LEU A 251 -12.32 -6.79 6.84
CA LEU A 251 -12.21 -7.14 5.43
C LEU A 251 -13.61 -7.38 4.88
N LYS A 252 -14.00 -6.62 3.85
CA LYS A 252 -15.29 -6.76 3.18
C LYS A 252 -15.10 -6.99 1.69
N ASN A 253 -15.72 -8.03 1.14
CA ASN A 253 -15.66 -8.38 -0.28
C ASN A 253 -14.20 -8.53 -0.79
N CYS A 254 -13.27 -8.92 0.07
CA CYS A 254 -11.87 -9.04 -0.30
C CYS A 254 -11.58 -10.40 -0.93
N THR A 255 -10.63 -10.44 -1.86
CA THR A 255 -10.30 -11.64 -2.63
C THR A 255 -8.82 -11.98 -2.49
N ALA A 256 -8.52 -13.22 -2.12
CA ALA A 256 -7.16 -13.75 -2.03
C ALA A 256 -7.02 -15.04 -2.85
N ASN A 257 -6.51 -14.94 -4.09
CA ASN A 257 -6.49 -16.08 -5.02
C ASN A 257 -5.10 -16.44 -5.50
N TYR A 258 -4.90 -17.73 -5.79
CA TYR A 258 -3.69 -18.24 -6.44
C TYR A 258 -2.39 -17.89 -5.72
N ASN A 259 -2.44 -17.64 -4.41
CA ASN A 259 -1.25 -17.37 -3.62
C ASN A 259 -0.58 -18.71 -3.27
N GLN A 260 0.75 -18.75 -3.22
CA GLN A 260 1.47 -20.02 -3.06
C GLN A 260 1.37 -20.59 -1.64
N GLN A 261 1.05 -19.77 -0.65
CA GLN A 261 0.72 -20.19 0.72
C GLN A 261 -0.75 -19.90 1.01
N ASP A 262 -1.05 -19.27 2.15
CA ASP A 262 -2.41 -19.03 2.60
C ASP A 262 -3.07 -17.89 1.80
N GLY A 263 -4.37 -18.00 1.57
CA GLY A 263 -5.16 -16.94 0.93
C GLY A 263 -5.28 -15.74 1.87
N ILE A 264 -6.08 -15.90 2.92
CA ILE A 264 -6.25 -14.91 3.98
C ILE A 264 -5.74 -15.50 5.29
N PHE A 265 -4.75 -14.85 5.88
CA PHE A 265 -4.21 -15.18 7.19
C PHE A 265 -4.56 -14.06 8.16
N ASP A 266 -5.46 -14.32 9.09
CA ASP A 266 -5.79 -13.43 10.17
C ASP A 266 -5.06 -13.81 11.45
N TYR A 267 -4.18 -12.92 11.91
CA TYR A 267 -3.45 -13.05 13.18
C TYR A 267 -4.38 -12.91 14.40
N GLY A 268 -5.56 -12.32 14.22
CA GLY A 268 -6.65 -12.35 15.19
C GLY A 268 -7.47 -11.06 15.21
N GLU A 269 -8.62 -11.16 15.90
CA GLU A 269 -9.52 -10.04 16.18
C GLU A 269 -10.06 -9.32 14.93
N SER A 270 -10.06 -9.98 13.77
CA SER A 270 -10.59 -9.42 12.52
C SER A 270 -12.02 -9.88 12.23
N ILE A 271 -12.71 -9.07 11.42
CA ILE A 271 -14.02 -9.41 10.85
C ILE A 271 -13.85 -9.57 9.34
N LEU A 272 -14.15 -10.76 8.84
CA LEU A 272 -14.09 -11.09 7.43
C LEU A 272 -15.53 -11.31 6.94
N ALA A 273 -16.00 -10.46 6.03
CA ALA A 273 -17.34 -10.51 5.48
C ALA A 273 -17.29 -10.63 3.95
N ASN A 274 -17.96 -11.64 3.39
CA ASN A 274 -18.02 -11.89 1.95
C ASN A 274 -16.63 -12.03 1.30
N CYS A 275 -15.64 -12.51 2.05
CA CYS A 275 -14.28 -12.65 1.54
C CYS A 275 -14.14 -13.98 0.79
N THR A 276 -13.33 -13.98 -0.26
CA THR A 276 -13.09 -15.14 -1.12
C THR A 276 -11.62 -15.51 -1.08
N ALA A 277 -11.30 -16.78 -0.82
CA ALA A 277 -9.96 -17.32 -0.90
C ALA A 277 -9.94 -18.58 -1.76
N ASN A 278 -9.50 -18.47 -3.01
CA ASN A 278 -9.55 -19.59 -3.94
C ASN A 278 -8.17 -20.02 -4.46
N LEU A 279 -8.00 -21.33 -4.60
CA LEU A 279 -6.88 -21.94 -5.32
C LEU A 279 -5.52 -21.51 -4.76
N ASN A 280 -5.43 -21.35 -3.44
CA ASN A 280 -4.19 -21.05 -2.74
C ASN A 280 -3.47 -22.36 -2.37
N GLY A 281 -2.14 -22.35 -2.36
CA GLY A 281 -1.34 -23.55 -2.08
C GLY A 281 -1.44 -24.04 -0.63
N GLY A 282 -1.78 -23.15 0.30
CA GLY A 282 -1.96 -23.41 1.73
C GLY A 282 -3.42 -23.38 2.16
N ILE A 283 -3.70 -22.76 3.30
CA ILE A 283 -5.05 -22.61 3.85
C ILE A 283 -5.77 -21.48 3.11
N GLY A 284 -7.03 -21.68 2.72
CA GLY A 284 -7.84 -20.62 2.11
C GLY A 284 -8.01 -19.43 3.06
N ILE A 285 -8.64 -19.67 4.21
CA ILE A 285 -8.76 -18.67 5.28
C ILE A 285 -8.30 -19.27 6.61
N TYR A 286 -7.25 -18.71 7.19
CA TYR A 286 -6.77 -19.09 8.52
C TYR A 286 -7.00 -17.94 9.50
N ALA A 287 -7.86 -18.12 10.50
CA ALA A 287 -8.02 -17.17 11.59
C ALA A 287 -7.53 -17.72 12.93
N GLN A 288 -6.54 -17.05 13.52
CA GLN A 288 -5.80 -17.57 14.68
C GLN A 288 -6.49 -17.34 16.02
N SER A 289 -7.31 -16.29 16.18
CA SER A 289 -8.06 -16.06 17.42
C SER A 289 -9.13 -14.98 17.26
N ASN A 290 -10.26 -15.15 17.96
CA ASN A 290 -11.30 -14.12 18.15
C ASN A 290 -11.80 -13.45 16.85
N ALA A 291 -11.74 -14.16 15.72
CA ALA A 291 -12.20 -13.65 14.45
C ALA A 291 -13.67 -13.99 14.22
N THR A 292 -14.32 -13.25 13.31
CA THR A 292 -15.64 -13.59 12.81
C THR A 292 -15.61 -13.62 11.29
N LEU A 293 -15.87 -14.79 10.72
CA LEU A 293 -16.02 -15.02 9.28
C LEU A 293 -17.51 -15.17 8.98
N VAL A 294 -18.02 -14.34 8.08
CA VAL A 294 -19.43 -14.35 7.65
C VAL A 294 -19.51 -14.36 6.14
N ASN A 295 -20.25 -15.31 5.58
CA ASN A 295 -20.46 -15.40 4.13
C ASN A 295 -19.16 -15.48 3.32
N CYS A 296 -18.10 -16.04 3.92
CA CYS A 296 -16.81 -16.20 3.25
C CYS A 296 -16.77 -17.49 2.41
N THR A 297 -15.97 -17.49 1.35
CA THR A 297 -15.78 -18.65 0.46
C THR A 297 -14.31 -19.05 0.45
N ALA A 298 -14.03 -20.34 0.66
CA ALA A 298 -12.69 -20.91 0.60
C ALA A 298 -12.68 -22.20 -0.25
N ASN A 299 -12.34 -22.08 -1.54
CA ASN A 299 -12.41 -23.21 -2.47
C ASN A 299 -11.08 -23.58 -3.13
N GLY A 300 -10.85 -24.88 -3.32
CA GLY A 300 -9.69 -25.35 -4.07
C GLY A 300 -8.35 -25.10 -3.39
N ASN A 301 -8.33 -24.92 -2.07
CA ASN A 301 -7.11 -24.69 -1.29
C ASN A 301 -6.58 -26.01 -0.72
N GLY A 302 -5.46 -25.94 0.01
CA GLY A 302 -5.00 -27.01 0.90
C GLY A 302 -6.07 -27.36 1.93
N VAL A 303 -6.29 -26.50 2.93
CA VAL A 303 -7.46 -26.56 3.82
C VAL A 303 -8.37 -25.39 3.46
N GLY A 304 -9.69 -25.56 3.49
CA GLY A 304 -10.61 -24.46 3.20
C GLY A 304 -10.50 -23.35 4.24
N ILE A 305 -11.05 -23.61 5.42
CA ILE A 305 -11.06 -22.66 6.54
C ILE A 305 -10.43 -23.31 7.77
N ARG A 306 -9.43 -22.67 8.38
CA ARG A 306 -8.88 -23.08 9.68
C ARG A 306 -9.12 -22.00 10.71
N VAL A 307 -9.67 -22.37 11.87
CA VAL A 307 -10.01 -21.40 12.92
C VAL A 307 -9.69 -21.89 14.33
N THR A 308 -9.35 -20.94 15.20
CA THR A 308 -9.20 -21.14 16.65
C THR A 308 -9.99 -20.04 17.37
N GLY A 309 -10.81 -20.40 18.36
CA GLY A 309 -11.58 -19.45 19.17
C GLY A 309 -12.37 -18.41 18.36
N SER A 310 -12.92 -18.81 17.21
CA SER A 310 -13.50 -17.89 16.22
C SER A 310 -14.87 -18.38 15.72
N ASN A 311 -15.60 -17.49 15.07
CA ASN A 311 -16.91 -17.78 14.49
C ASN A 311 -16.79 -17.97 12.97
N VAL A 312 -17.40 -19.02 12.43
CA VAL A 312 -17.52 -19.29 11.00
C VAL A 312 -18.98 -19.51 10.66
N ILE A 313 -19.59 -18.52 10.03
CA ILE A 313 -21.04 -18.43 9.86
C ILE A 313 -21.36 -18.26 8.37
N GLU A 314 -22.26 -19.10 7.85
CA GLU A 314 -22.75 -19.03 6.46
C GLU A 314 -21.62 -19.07 5.41
N CYS A 315 -20.49 -19.66 5.75
CA CYS A 315 -19.34 -19.77 4.86
C CYS A 315 -19.44 -21.00 3.95
N THR A 316 -18.71 -20.96 2.85
CA THR A 316 -18.57 -22.07 1.91
C THR A 316 -17.12 -22.55 1.90
N ALA A 317 -16.92 -23.86 2.07
CA ALA A 317 -15.59 -24.48 1.99
C ALA A 317 -15.65 -25.75 1.14
N ASN A 318 -15.34 -25.62 -0.15
CA ASN A 318 -15.55 -26.70 -1.12
C ASN A 318 -14.30 -27.04 -1.95
N GLY A 319 -14.17 -28.32 -2.32
CA GLY A 319 -13.14 -28.74 -3.27
C GLY A 319 -11.71 -28.54 -2.78
N ASN A 320 -11.49 -28.40 -1.47
CA ASN A 320 -10.16 -28.25 -0.90
C ASN A 320 -9.47 -29.63 -0.85
N SER A 321 -8.13 -29.70 -0.95
CA SER A 321 -7.41 -30.98 -0.99
C SER A 321 -7.31 -31.67 0.37
N GLY A 322 -7.49 -30.92 1.46
CA GLY A 322 -7.56 -31.35 2.85
C GLY A 322 -8.96 -31.16 3.43
N ASP A 323 -9.04 -30.71 4.69
CA ASP A 323 -10.33 -30.50 5.36
C ASP A 323 -11.07 -29.29 4.77
N GLY A 324 -12.41 -29.34 4.78
CA GLY A 324 -13.24 -28.19 4.43
C GLY A 324 -13.12 -27.09 5.48
N ILE A 325 -13.57 -27.38 6.70
CA ILE A 325 -13.40 -26.51 7.86
C ILE A 325 -12.69 -27.28 8.97
N HIS A 326 -11.57 -26.75 9.44
CA HIS A 326 -10.81 -27.25 10.58
C HIS A 326 -10.96 -26.27 11.74
N ALA A 327 -11.77 -26.65 12.73
CA ALA A 327 -12.01 -25.86 13.94
C ALA A 327 -11.24 -26.46 15.11
N ILE A 328 -10.36 -25.66 15.71
CA ILE A 328 -9.43 -26.15 16.72
C ILE A 328 -10.13 -26.23 18.08
N VAL A 329 -10.41 -25.09 18.70
CA VAL A 329 -10.95 -25.01 20.07
C VAL A 329 -11.90 -23.83 20.19
N LYS A 330 -12.98 -23.97 20.97
CA LYS A 330 -13.93 -22.88 21.28
C LYS A 330 -14.47 -22.11 20.06
N CYS A 331 -14.66 -22.80 18.93
CA CYS A 331 -15.20 -22.19 17.71
C CYS A 331 -16.72 -22.34 17.63
N ARG A 332 -17.40 -21.38 16.99
CA ARG A 332 -18.80 -21.53 16.53
C ARG A 332 -18.82 -21.73 15.03
N ILE A 333 -19.33 -22.87 14.57
CA ILE A 333 -19.40 -23.24 13.15
C ILE A 333 -20.88 -23.41 12.79
N GLU A 334 -21.48 -22.44 12.10
CA GLU A 334 -22.92 -22.43 11.85
C GLU A 334 -23.30 -22.15 10.40
N GLY A 335 -24.27 -22.91 9.88
CA GLY A 335 -24.91 -22.60 8.60
C GLY A 335 -23.99 -22.72 7.38
N ASN A 336 -22.86 -23.42 7.52
CA ASN A 336 -21.85 -23.50 6.47
C ASN A 336 -22.18 -24.57 5.43
N THR A 337 -21.74 -24.36 4.19
CA THR A 337 -21.77 -25.36 3.12
C THR A 337 -20.37 -25.92 2.89
N ILE A 338 -20.20 -27.23 3.10
CA ILE A 338 -18.88 -27.87 3.16
C ILE A 338 -18.86 -29.17 2.35
N ARG A 339 -18.40 -29.10 1.10
CA ARG A 339 -18.55 -30.23 0.16
C ARG A 339 -17.31 -30.56 -0.66
N GLY A 340 -17.15 -31.84 -0.97
CA GLY A 340 -16.18 -32.30 -1.95
C GLY A 340 -14.73 -32.01 -1.55
N ASN A 341 -14.43 -31.94 -0.25
CA ASN A 341 -13.07 -31.72 0.23
C ASN A 341 -12.33 -33.06 0.29
N GLY A 342 -11.00 -33.07 0.13
CA GLY A 342 -10.19 -34.28 0.00
C GLY A 342 -9.97 -35.06 1.29
N SER A 343 -10.28 -34.46 2.44
CA SER A 343 -10.25 -35.09 3.76
C SER A 343 -11.64 -35.04 4.42
N TYR A 344 -11.78 -34.49 5.62
CA TYR A 344 -13.05 -34.37 6.30
C TYR A 344 -13.78 -33.09 5.88
N GLY A 345 -15.11 -33.12 5.92
CA GLY A 345 -15.90 -31.91 5.75
C GLY A 345 -15.61 -30.93 6.90
N LEU A 346 -16.09 -31.27 8.09
CA LEU A 346 -15.84 -30.52 9.32
C LEU A 346 -14.99 -31.33 10.29
N TYR A 347 -13.77 -30.84 10.55
CA TYR A 347 -12.84 -31.41 11.52
C TYR A 347 -12.83 -30.58 12.80
N LEU A 348 -13.28 -31.17 13.91
CA LEU A 348 -13.15 -30.57 15.25
C LEU A 348 -11.95 -31.22 15.97
N GLU A 349 -10.92 -30.42 16.28
CA GLU A 349 -9.65 -30.93 16.83
C GLU A 349 -9.69 -31.11 18.35
N ASP A 350 -10.05 -30.06 19.08
CA ASP A 350 -10.11 -30.00 20.55
C ASP A 350 -11.57 -29.75 20.99
N THR A 351 -11.77 -29.28 22.22
CA THR A 351 -13.05 -29.19 22.93
C THR A 351 -13.69 -27.80 22.83
N GLY A 352 -14.95 -27.72 23.25
CA GLY A 352 -15.70 -26.47 23.32
C GLY A 352 -16.12 -25.91 21.98
N ASN A 353 -15.94 -26.67 20.88
CA ASN A 353 -16.46 -26.29 19.58
C ASN A 353 -17.97 -26.56 19.53
N TYR A 354 -18.69 -25.65 18.87
CA TYR A 354 -20.14 -25.69 18.71
C TYR A 354 -20.47 -25.61 17.22
N ALA A 355 -20.92 -26.72 16.64
CA ALA A 355 -21.23 -26.84 15.22
C ALA A 355 -22.68 -27.24 14.98
N ILE A 356 -23.44 -26.37 14.30
CA ILE A 356 -24.87 -26.60 14.02
C ILE A 356 -25.25 -26.17 12.60
N ARG A 357 -26.30 -26.79 12.05
CA ARG A 357 -26.90 -26.39 10.76
C ARG A 357 -25.93 -26.36 9.58
N ASN A 358 -24.82 -27.11 9.66
CA ASN A 358 -23.83 -27.16 8.60
C ASN A 358 -24.22 -28.26 7.61
N VAL A 359 -24.20 -27.92 6.34
CA VAL A 359 -24.46 -28.83 5.24
C VAL A 359 -23.13 -29.42 4.76
N THR A 360 -22.83 -30.64 5.17
CA THR A 360 -21.62 -31.37 4.79
C THR A 360 -21.96 -32.49 3.79
N GLY A 361 -21.06 -32.78 2.83
CA GLY A 361 -21.26 -33.88 1.90
C GLY A 361 -20.07 -34.16 1.00
N ASP A 362 -20.00 -35.36 0.45
CA ASP A 362 -19.00 -35.73 -0.57
C ASP A 362 -17.53 -35.60 -0.10
N ASN A 363 -17.26 -35.78 1.20
CA ASN A 363 -15.91 -35.73 1.77
C ASN A 363 -15.43 -37.19 2.06
N PRO A 364 -14.36 -37.68 1.43
CA PRO A 364 -14.01 -39.10 1.38
C PRO A 364 -13.49 -39.65 2.72
N SER A 365 -12.89 -38.81 3.58
CA SER A 365 -12.52 -39.25 4.95
C SER A 365 -13.70 -39.21 5.92
N GLY A 366 -14.80 -38.54 5.55
CA GLY A 366 -16.02 -38.42 6.34
C GLY A 366 -16.51 -36.98 6.46
N ASN A 367 -17.78 -36.80 6.78
CA ASN A 367 -18.36 -35.47 6.89
C ASN A 367 -18.02 -34.75 8.19
N TYR A 368 -17.82 -35.49 9.28
CA TYR A 368 -17.56 -34.93 10.61
C TYR A 368 -16.49 -35.73 11.37
N VAL A 369 -15.57 -35.01 12.01
CA VAL A 369 -14.79 -35.49 13.16
C VAL A 369 -15.27 -34.73 14.38
N ASN A 370 -15.74 -35.46 15.40
CA ASN A 370 -16.38 -34.89 16.58
C ASN A 370 -15.92 -35.64 17.85
N PRO A 371 -14.76 -35.27 18.43
CA PRO A 371 -14.31 -35.85 19.69
C PRO A 371 -15.14 -35.33 20.87
N VAL A 372 -15.07 -36.04 22.00
CA VAL A 372 -15.78 -35.71 23.24
C VAL A 372 -15.46 -34.28 23.69
N GLY A 373 -16.48 -33.56 24.16
CA GLY A 373 -16.34 -32.17 24.63
C GLY A 373 -16.75 -31.11 23.60
N ASN A 374 -17.25 -31.55 22.44
CA ASN A 374 -17.84 -30.68 21.43
C ASN A 374 -19.35 -30.89 21.31
N TYR A 375 -20.04 -29.89 20.77
CA TYR A 375 -21.45 -29.98 20.41
C TYR A 375 -21.57 -29.94 18.89
N ALA A 376 -21.75 -31.09 18.27
CA ALA A 376 -21.91 -31.24 16.82
C ALA A 376 -22.67 -32.55 16.50
N PRO A 377 -23.20 -32.73 15.27
CA PRO A 377 -23.74 -34.01 14.82
C PRO A 377 -22.73 -35.15 15.02
N SER A 378 -23.21 -36.36 15.30
CA SER A 378 -22.35 -37.54 15.45
C SER A 378 -21.78 -38.00 14.11
N ALA A 379 -20.60 -38.63 14.14
CA ALA A 379 -20.01 -39.23 12.95
C ALA A 379 -20.96 -40.29 12.36
N GLY A 380 -21.39 -40.09 11.11
CA GLY A 380 -22.37 -40.93 10.41
C GLY A 380 -23.73 -40.27 10.18
N ASP A 381 -24.03 -39.16 10.86
CA ASP A 381 -25.24 -38.37 10.58
C ASP A 381 -25.03 -37.51 9.33
N ASN A 382 -25.48 -38.02 8.18
CA ASN A 382 -25.68 -37.22 6.97
C ASN A 382 -26.93 -36.31 7.07
N GLY A 383 -27.58 -36.25 8.23
CA GLY A 383 -28.84 -35.56 8.47
C GLY A 383 -28.67 -34.36 9.39
N ASN A 384 -28.87 -33.16 8.84
CA ASN A 384 -29.12 -31.94 9.59
C ASN A 384 -30.29 -32.14 10.57
N TYR A 385 -30.08 -31.90 11.86
CA TYR A 385 -31.19 -31.66 12.78
C TYR A 385 -31.76 -30.27 12.47
N SER A 386 -32.90 -30.24 11.77
CA SER A 386 -33.77 -29.07 11.69
C SER A 386 -34.49 -28.89 13.03
N PHE A 387 -34.25 -27.76 13.69
CA PHE A 387 -35.17 -27.20 14.68
C PHE A 387 -35.55 -25.79 14.25
#